data_AF-A0A3A4S0P0-F1
#
_entry.id   AF-A0A3A4S0P0-F1
#
_cell.length_a   1.000
_cell.length_b   1.000
_cell.length_c   1.000
_cell.angle_alpha   90.00
_cell.angle_beta   90.00
_cell.angle_gamma   90.00
#
_symmetry.space_group_name_H-M   'P 1'
#
loop_
_entity.id
_entity.type
_entity.pdbx_description
1 polymer ?
#
loop_
_entity_poly.entity_id
_entity_poly.type
_entity_poly.pdbx_seq_one_letter_code
_entity_poly.pdbx_strand_id
1 'polypeptide(L)'
;MDQKQIFKQMLNFNKSSFNNAFSTLVMAQEQMETMGNSLVDQAAWLPAEGKKAIQDWLGACKKGREEYKKLIDDAYKKVEAFL
;
A
#
# COMPACT_ATOMS: atom_id res chain seq x y z
N MET A 1 26.03 20.97 -13.20
CA MET A 1 25.06 20.75 -12.11
C MET A 1 25.80 20.12 -10.95
N ASP A 2 25.56 20.57 -9.73
CA ASP A 2 26.12 19.94 -8.52
C ASP A 2 25.62 18.50 -8.41
N GLN A 3 26.51 17.55 -8.11
CA GLN A 3 26.19 16.13 -7.94
C GLN A 3 25.08 15.92 -6.89
N LYS A 4 25.05 16.76 -5.83
CA LYS A 4 23.97 16.76 -4.84
C LYS A 4 22.61 17.12 -5.44
N GLN A 5 22.58 18.09 -6.35
CA GLN A 5 21.35 18.53 -7.01
C GLN A 5 20.79 17.46 -7.94
N ILE A 6 21.66 16.79 -8.70
CA ILE A 6 21.27 15.65 -9.55
C ILE A 6 20.71 14.50 -8.70
N PHE A 7 21.39 14.16 -7.59
CA PHE A 7 20.91 13.11 -6.69
C PHE A 7 19.55 13.44 -6.07
N LYS A 8 19.35 14.69 -5.61
CA LYS A 8 18.05 15.15 -5.08
C LYS A 8 16.93 15.02 -6.11
N GLN A 9 17.19 15.37 -7.37
CA GLN A 9 16.22 15.20 -8.45
C GLN A 9 15.86 13.73 -8.70
N MET A 10 16.85 12.84 -8.74
CA MET A 10 16.62 11.40 -8.88
C MET A 10 15.80 10.82 -7.71
N LEU A 11 16.11 11.23 -6.48
CA LEU A 11 15.38 10.82 -5.29
C LEU A 11 13.91 11.25 -5.36
N ASN A 12 13.65 12.52 -5.73
CA ASN A 12 12.29 13.05 -5.88
C ASN A 12 11.51 12.33 -6.98
N PHE A 13 12.15 12.04 -8.11
CA PHE A 13 11.54 11.25 -9.19
C PHE A 13 11.14 9.86 -8.67
N ASN A 14 12.07 9.14 -8.04
CA ASN A 14 11.83 7.80 -7.51
C ASN A 14 10.69 7.78 -6.47
N LYS A 15 10.69 8.73 -5.52
CA LYS A 15 9.62 8.91 -4.52
C LYS A 15 8.26 9.15 -5.17
N SER A 16 8.21 9.97 -6.20
CA SER A 16 6.96 10.28 -6.91
C SER A 16 6.45 9.07 -7.69
N SER A 17 7.33 8.37 -8.41
CA SER A 17 6.99 7.12 -9.11
C SER A 17 6.48 6.05 -8.14
N PHE A 18 7.14 5.88 -6.99
CA PHE A 18 6.70 4.96 -5.94
C PHE A 18 5.31 5.34 -5.41
N ASN A 19 5.08 6.60 -5.07
CA ASN A 19 3.78 7.07 -4.56
C ASN A 19 2.65 6.83 -5.56
N ASN A 20 2.89 7.09 -6.85
CA ASN A 20 1.90 6.86 -7.90
C ASN A 20 1.60 5.36 -8.06
N ALA A 21 2.64 4.53 -8.15
CA ALA A 21 2.48 3.08 -8.27
C ALA A 21 1.76 2.49 -7.05
N PHE A 22 2.14 2.93 -5.84
CA PHE A 22 1.51 2.51 -4.59
C PHE A 22 0.03 2.90 -4.54
N SER A 23 -0.31 4.15 -4.90
CA SER A 23 -1.70 4.60 -4.96
C SER A 23 -2.55 3.76 -5.92
N THR A 24 -2.03 3.47 -7.12
CA THR A 24 -2.69 2.58 -8.09
C THR A 24 -2.91 1.17 -7.53
N LEU A 25 -1.91 0.63 -6.83
CA LEU A 25 -2.04 -0.68 -6.18
C LEU A 25 -3.09 -0.66 -5.06
N VAL A 26 -3.15 0.39 -4.25
CA VAL A 26 -4.20 0.55 -3.21
C VAL A 26 -5.58 0.57 -3.84
N MET A 27 -5.80 1.37 -4.89
CA MET A 27 -7.09 1.44 -5.58
C MET A 27 -7.51 0.08 -6.14
N ALA A 28 -6.59 -0.64 -6.79
CA ALA A 28 -6.88 -1.98 -7.32
C ALA A 28 -7.24 -2.97 -6.20
N GLN A 29 -6.53 -2.94 -5.08
CA GLN A 29 -6.83 -3.76 -3.92
C GLN A 29 -8.19 -3.43 -3.31
N GLU A 30 -8.54 -2.14 -3.16
CA GLU A 30 -9.85 -1.72 -2.63
C GLU A 30 -11.00 -2.18 -3.53
N GLN A 31 -10.81 -2.14 -4.85
CA GLN A 31 -11.78 -2.67 -5.79
C GLN A 31 -11.93 -4.19 -5.67
N MET A 32 -10.83 -4.93 -5.54
CA MET A 32 -10.85 -6.38 -5.29
C MET A 32 -11.47 -6.74 -3.94
N GLU A 33 -11.17 -5.99 -2.88
CA GLU A 33 -11.78 -6.15 -1.55
C GLU A 33 -13.30 -5.97 -1.61
N THR A 34 -13.77 -4.94 -2.31
CA THR A 34 -15.20 -4.67 -2.49
C THR A 34 -15.91 -5.82 -3.21
N MET A 35 -15.32 -6.32 -4.29
CA MET A 35 -15.84 -7.47 -5.03
C MET A 35 -15.80 -8.75 -4.18
N GLY A 36 -14.69 -9.00 -3.48
CA GLY A 36 -14.51 -10.14 -2.59
C GLY A 36 -15.52 -10.18 -1.45
N ASN A 37 -15.73 -9.04 -0.78
CA ASN A 37 -16.72 -8.92 0.29
C ASN A 37 -18.14 -9.22 -0.23
N SER A 38 -18.49 -8.70 -1.42
CA SER A 38 -19.79 -8.98 -2.04
C SER A 38 -20.00 -10.48 -2.32
N LEU A 39 -18.96 -11.19 -2.76
CA LEU A 39 -19.01 -12.65 -2.97
C LEU A 39 -19.14 -13.42 -1.65
N VAL A 40 -18.41 -13.01 -0.61
CA VAL A 40 -18.46 -13.61 0.72
C VAL A 40 -19.83 -13.42 1.37
N ASP A 41 -20.47 -12.27 1.18
CA ASP A 41 -21.80 -11.99 1.69
C ASP A 41 -22.86 -12.90 1.05
N GLN A 42 -22.74 -13.14 -0.26
CA GLN A 42 -23.63 -14.02 -1.02
C GLN A 42 -23.33 -15.51 -0.82
N ALA A 43 -22.19 -15.87 -0.24
CA ALA A 43 -21.79 -17.25 0.01
C ALA A 43 -22.57 -17.85 1.20
N ALA A 44 -23.79 -18.34 0.93
CA ALA A 44 -24.63 -19.02 1.92
C ALA A 44 -24.01 -20.31 2.50
N TRP A 45 -23.00 -20.87 1.82
CA TRP A 45 -22.25 -22.05 2.23
C TRP A 45 -21.12 -21.73 3.24
N LEU A 46 -20.78 -20.46 3.45
CA LEU A 46 -19.67 -20.05 4.30
C LEU A 46 -20.13 -19.77 5.74
N PRO A 47 -19.62 -20.50 6.75
CA PRO A 47 -19.93 -20.24 8.16
C PRO A 47 -19.44 -18.86 8.63
N ALA A 48 -20.01 -18.38 9.75
CA ALA A 48 -19.68 -17.07 10.32
C ALA A 48 -18.19 -16.92 10.66
N GLU A 49 -17.56 -17.98 11.17
CA GLU A 49 -16.13 -18.02 11.49
C GLU A 49 -15.28 -17.86 10.23
N GLY A 50 -15.70 -18.47 9.11
CA GLY A 50 -15.04 -18.33 7.81
C GLY A 50 -15.13 -16.90 7.28
N LYS A 51 -16.32 -16.28 7.38
CA LYS A 51 -16.52 -14.86 7.03
C LYS A 51 -15.59 -13.95 7.85
N LYS A 52 -15.53 -14.18 9.16
CA LYS A 52 -14.65 -13.44 10.06
C LYS A 52 -13.17 -13.60 9.70
N ALA A 53 -12.72 -14.82 9.43
CA ALA A 53 -11.32 -15.08 9.06
C ALA A 53 -10.92 -14.33 7.77
N ILE A 54 -11.82 -14.22 6.79
CA ILE A 54 -11.59 -13.43 5.58
C ILE A 54 -11.48 -11.94 5.91
N GLN A 55 -12.41 -11.41 6.70
CA GLN A 55 -12.39 -10.00 7.11
C GLN A 55 -11.11 -9.63 7.88
N ASP A 56 -10.70 -10.50 8.81
CA ASP A 56 -9.46 -10.33 9.58
C ASP A 56 -8.23 -10.36 8.66
N TRP A 57 -8.20 -11.26 7.67
CA TRP A 57 -7.14 -11.33 6.67
C TRP A 57 -7.07 -10.07 5.79
N LEU A 58 -8.22 -9.58 5.31
CA LEU A 58 -8.29 -8.33 4.54
C LEU A 58 -7.79 -7.14 5.38
N GLY A 59 -8.19 -7.07 6.64
CA GLY A 59 -7.70 -6.06 7.59
C GLY A 59 -6.18 -6.11 7.79
N ALA A 60 -5.62 -7.32 7.94
CA ALA A 60 -4.18 -7.52 8.05
C ALA A 60 -3.43 -7.09 6.78
N CYS A 61 -3.95 -7.42 5.60
CA CYS A 61 -3.39 -6.97 4.31
C CYS A 61 -3.39 -5.44 4.19
N LYS A 62 -4.49 -4.79 4.56
CA LYS A 62 -4.60 -3.32 4.58
C LYS A 62 -3.62 -2.68 5.56
N LYS A 63 -3.49 -3.22 6.75
CA LYS A 63 -2.50 -2.75 7.73
C LYS A 63 -1.07 -2.93 7.20
N GLY A 64 -0.75 -4.07 6.60
CA GLY A 64 0.56 -4.37 6.06
C GLY A 64 0.99 -3.39 4.96
N ARG A 65 0.08 -3.02 4.04
CA ARG A 65 0.39 -2.02 3.00
C ARG A 65 0.63 -0.62 3.59
N GLU A 66 -0.13 -0.22 4.61
CA GLU A 66 0.05 1.08 5.28
C GLU A 66 1.38 1.15 6.02
N GLU A 67 1.75 0.08 6.73
CA GLU A 67 3.05 -0.03 7.41
C GLU A 67 4.21 -0.01 6.40
N TYR A 68 4.07 -0.73 5.27
CA TYR A 68 5.06 -0.69 4.19
C TYR A 68 5.23 0.72 3.62
N LYS A 69 4.13 1.42 3.34
CA LYS A 69 4.18 2.81 2.86
C LYS A 69 4.91 3.72 3.84
N LYS A 70 4.59 3.60 5.13
CA LYS A 70 5.24 4.37 6.19
C LYS A 70 6.74 4.11 6.25
N LEU A 71 7.17 2.86 6.17
CA LEU A 71 8.60 2.50 6.16
C LEU A 71 9.34 3.15 5.00
N ILE A 72 8.75 3.12 3.80
CA ILE A 72 9.34 3.75 2.61
C ILE A 72 9.38 5.28 2.75
N ASP A 73 8.31 5.91 3.24
CA ASP A 73 8.28 7.36 3.47
C ASP A 73 9.34 7.80 4.48
N ASP A 74 9.51 7.05 5.56
CA ASP A 74 10.51 7.33 6.58
C ASP A 74 11.93 7.08 6.05
N ALA A 75 12.13 6.11 5.15
CA ALA A 75 13.39 5.92 4.45
C ALA A 75 13.74 7.12 3.55
N TYR A 76 12.78 7.64 2.77
CA TYR A 76 13.01 8.84 1.97
C TYR A 76 13.36 10.05 2.83
N LYS A 77 12.64 10.30 3.94
CA LYS A 77 12.96 11.40 4.87
C LYS A 77 14.36 11.29 5.43
N LYS A 78 14.79 10.08 5.80
CA LYS A 78 16.15 9.83 6.31
C LYS A 78 17.18 10.19 5.24
N VAL A 79 17.01 9.72 4.01
CA VAL A 79 17.95 10.04 2.91
C VAL A 79 17.96 11.54 2.63
N GLU A 80 16.79 12.19 2.59
CA GLU A 80 16.68 13.65 2.40
C GLU A 80 17.40 14.45 3.50
N ALA A 81 17.44 13.96 4.74
CA ALA A 81 18.15 14.61 5.84
C ALA A 81 19.69 14.56 5.71
N PHE A 82 20.23 13.67 4.87
CA PHE A 82 21.68 13.56 4.61
C PHE A 82 22.16 14.36 3.38
N LEU A 83 21.25 15.03 2.64
CA LEU A 83 21.56 15.77 1.41
C LEU A 83 21.73 17.28 1.62
#